data_AF-A0A920AK33-F1
#
_entry.id   AF-A0A920AK33-F1
#
_cell.length_a   1.000
_cell.length_b   1.000
_cell.length_c   1.000
_cell.angle_alpha   90.00
_cell.angle_beta   90.00
_cell.angle_gamma   90.00
#
_symmetry.space_group_name_H-M   'P 1'
#
loop_
_entity.id
_entity.type
_entity.pdbx_description
1 polymer ?
#
loop_
_entity_poly.entity_id
_entity_poly.type
_entity_poly.pdbx_seq_one_letter_code
_entity_poly.pdbx_strand_id
1 'polypeptide(L)'
;MNEYPDLVKKYLGTVIPTTDNYFATLNSAVFSDGSFVYIPPGVKCPMELSTYFRINAAGTGQFERTLVIADKDSYVSYLEGCTAPMRDEHNFMQQL
;
A
#
# COMPACT_ATOMS: atom_id res chain seq x y z
N MET A 1 1.01 -2.76 -10.19
CA MET A 1 2.14 -3.70 -9.98
C MET A 1 2.52 -4.52 -11.22
N ASN A 2 1.59 -4.77 -12.16
CA ASN A 2 1.86 -5.61 -13.33
C ASN A 2 2.86 -5.01 -14.35
N GLU A 3 3.02 -3.69 -14.38
CA GLU A 3 3.90 -3.01 -15.34
C GLU A 3 5.39 -3.02 -14.93
N TYR A 4 5.69 -3.17 -13.64
CA TYR A 4 7.06 -3.17 -13.11
C TYR A 4 7.30 -4.40 -12.20
N PRO A 5 7.11 -5.63 -12.71
CA PRO A 5 7.10 -6.84 -11.89
C PRO A 5 8.46 -7.11 -11.23
N ASP A 6 9.57 -6.75 -11.86
CA ASP A 6 10.91 -7.00 -11.33
C ASP A 6 11.23 -6.11 -10.13
N LEU A 7 10.85 -4.83 -10.19
CA LEU A 7 10.98 -3.91 -9.06
C LEU A 7 10.08 -4.34 -7.90
N VAL A 8 8.82 -4.68 -8.20
CA VAL A 8 7.89 -5.14 -7.16
C VAL A 8 8.43 -6.40 -6.49
N LYS A 9 8.83 -7.43 -7.24
CA LYS A 9 9.39 -8.67 -6.65
C LYS A 9 10.64 -8.43 -5.81
N LYS A 10 11.47 -7.46 -6.18
CA LYS A 10 12.71 -7.14 -5.45
C LYS A 10 12.44 -6.56 -4.06
N TYR A 11 11.39 -5.76 -3.91
CA TYR A 11 11.13 -4.99 -2.67
C TYR A 11 9.86 -5.43 -1.92
N LEU A 12 8.95 -6.15 -2.57
CA LEU A 12 7.75 -6.65 -1.91
C LEU A 12 8.13 -7.71 -0.86
N GLY A 13 7.70 -7.49 0.37
CA GLY A 13 7.98 -8.41 1.48
C GLY A 13 9.36 -8.25 2.14
N THR A 14 10.19 -7.29 1.70
CA THR A 14 11.51 -7.07 2.32
C THR A 14 11.43 -6.32 3.65
N VAL A 15 10.46 -5.41 3.79
CA VAL A 15 10.24 -4.64 5.04
C VAL A 15 9.25 -5.35 5.94
N ILE A 16 8.14 -5.83 5.36
CA ILE A 16 7.11 -6.59 6.08
C ILE A 16 7.04 -7.99 5.45
N PRO A 17 7.78 -8.97 5.98
CA PRO A 17 7.75 -10.34 5.49
C PRO A 17 6.35 -10.95 5.59
N THR A 18 6.08 -11.96 4.76
CA THR A 18 4.81 -12.70 4.83
C THR A 18 4.60 -13.35 6.19
N THR A 19 5.67 -13.74 6.87
CA THR A 19 5.65 -14.41 8.18
C THR A 19 5.66 -13.46 9.38
N ASP A 20 5.55 -12.15 9.16
CA ASP A 20 5.70 -11.15 10.22
C ASP A 20 4.65 -11.30 11.33
N ASN A 21 3.39 -11.41 10.95
CA ASN A 21 2.29 -11.67 11.87
C ASN A 21 1.08 -12.27 11.13
N TYR A 22 0.08 -12.71 11.88
CA TYR A 22 -1.14 -13.31 11.33
C TYR A 22 -1.81 -12.43 10.26
N PHE A 23 -1.96 -11.14 10.55
CA PHE A 23 -2.59 -10.20 9.63
C PHE A 23 -1.67 -9.89 8.43
N ALA A 24 -0.35 -9.78 8.62
CA ALA A 24 0.60 -9.61 7.52
C ALA A 24 0.61 -10.82 6.57
N THR A 25 0.48 -12.03 7.11
CA THR A 25 0.34 -13.27 6.33
C THR A 25 -0.95 -13.23 5.52
N LEU A 26 -2.07 -12.90 6.18
CA LEU A 26 -3.38 -12.81 5.53
C LEU A 26 -3.37 -11.78 4.41
N ASN A 27 -2.98 -10.53 4.68
CA ASN A 27 -2.87 -9.49 3.65
C ASN A 27 -1.95 -9.91 2.51
N SER A 28 -0.78 -10.49 2.79
CA SER A 28 0.12 -10.95 1.72
C SER A 28 -0.50 -12.03 0.82
N ALA A 29 -1.46 -12.80 1.33
CA ALA A 29 -2.17 -13.82 0.58
C ALA A 29 -3.40 -13.29 -0.18
N VAL A 30 -4.06 -12.25 0.32
CA VAL A 30 -5.37 -11.79 -0.20
C VAL A 30 -5.40 -10.34 -0.69
N PHE A 31 -4.29 -9.60 -0.65
CA PHE A 31 -4.28 -8.22 -1.14
C PHE A 31 -4.60 -8.17 -2.62
N SER A 32 -5.52 -7.28 -2.98
CA SER A 32 -5.97 -7.08 -4.36
C SER A 32 -5.78 -5.66 -4.84
N ASP A 33 -5.53 -4.73 -3.90
CA ASP A 33 -5.46 -3.31 -4.16
C ASP A 33 -4.28 -2.67 -3.39
N GLY A 34 -3.94 -1.44 -3.74
CA GLY A 34 -2.87 -0.67 -3.09
C GLY A 34 -2.01 0.12 -4.07
N SER A 35 -1.05 0.85 -3.52
CA SER A 35 -0.23 1.81 -4.26
C SER A 35 1.17 1.26 -4.55
N PHE A 36 1.71 1.52 -5.75
CA PHE A 36 3.12 1.30 -6.05
C PHE A 36 3.75 2.60 -6.54
N VAL A 37 4.71 3.12 -5.79
CA VAL A 37 5.41 4.37 -6.09
C VAL A 37 6.91 4.10 -6.12
N TYR A 38 7.56 4.52 -7.21
CA TYR A 38 9.00 4.47 -7.35
C TYR A 38 9.54 5.86 -7.70
N ILE A 39 10.48 6.37 -6.90
CA ILE A 39 11.15 7.64 -7.11
C ILE A 39 12.63 7.36 -7.46
N PRO A 40 13.06 7.69 -8.69
CA PRO A 40 14.41 7.39 -9.15
C PRO A 40 15.47 8.24 -8.45
N PRO A 41 16.76 7.86 -8.54
CA PRO A 41 17.84 8.56 -7.86
C PRO A 41 17.92 10.05 -8.21
N GLY A 42 18.17 10.88 -7.20
CA GLY A 42 18.31 12.33 -7.36
C GLY A 42 17.02 13.10 -7.68
N VAL A 43 15.88 12.41 -7.80
CA VAL A 43 14.60 13.05 -8.11
C VAL A 43 13.88 13.44 -6.84
N LYS A 44 13.50 14.72 -6.77
CA LYS A 44 12.57 15.22 -5.76
C LYS A 44 11.19 15.33 -6.39
N CYS A 45 10.23 14.58 -5.86
CA CYS A 45 8.85 14.68 -6.31
C CYS A 45 8.38 16.13 -6.14
N PRO A 46 7.90 16.81 -7.20
CA PRO A 46 7.58 18.24 -7.14
C PRO A 46 6.27 18.53 -6.40
N MET A 47 5.53 17.50 -6.02
CA MET A 47 4.24 17.57 -5.35
C MET A 47 4.11 16.43 -4.35
N GLU A 48 3.17 16.58 -3.43
CA GLU A 48 2.84 15.52 -2.49
C GLU A 48 1.96 14.49 -3.18
N LEU A 49 2.28 13.21 -2.99
CA LEU A 49 1.44 12.11 -3.45
C LEU A 49 0.41 11.83 -2.37
N SER A 50 -0.87 11.95 -2.72
CA SER A 50 -1.97 11.64 -1.83
C SER A 50 -2.82 10.53 -2.41
N THR A 51 -2.96 9.44 -1.68
CA THR A 51 -3.87 8.34 -2.01
C THR A 51 -4.96 8.26 -0.98
N TYR A 52 -6.19 8.46 -1.47
CA TYR A 52 -7.39 8.45 -0.67
C TYR A 52 -8.27 7.30 -1.11
N PHE A 53 -8.33 6.26 -0.28
CA PHE A 53 -9.17 5.11 -0.54
C PHE A 53 -10.57 5.34 0.00
N ARG A 54 -11.56 5.41 -0.91
CA ARG A 54 -12.96 5.62 -0.57
C ARG A 54 -13.74 4.33 -0.67
N ILE A 55 -14.19 3.82 0.47
CA ILE A 55 -15.00 2.59 0.53
C ILE A 55 -16.46 2.94 0.28
N ASN A 56 -17.06 2.36 -0.76
CA ASN A 56 -18.48 2.52 -1.05
C ASN A 56 -19.31 1.23 -0.79
N ALA A 57 -18.69 0.04 -0.80
CA ALA A 57 -19.38 -1.24 -0.63
C ALA A 57 -19.48 -1.69 0.85
N ALA A 58 -20.49 -2.51 1.19
CA ALA A 58 -20.67 -3.12 2.51
C ALA A 58 -20.13 -4.56 2.50
N GLY A 59 -19.53 -5.00 3.62
CA GLY A 59 -19.08 -6.39 3.81
C GLY A 59 -17.77 -6.78 3.11
N THR A 60 -17.06 -5.84 2.50
CA THR A 60 -15.74 -6.09 1.88
C THR A 60 -14.61 -5.77 2.85
N GLY A 61 -13.77 -6.76 3.18
CA GLY A 61 -12.51 -6.53 3.89
C GLY A 61 -11.48 -5.89 2.96
N GLN A 62 -10.84 -4.82 3.41
CA GLN A 62 -9.84 -4.10 2.61
C GLN A 62 -8.44 -4.54 3.03
N PHE A 63 -7.78 -5.24 2.11
CA PHE A 63 -6.40 -5.68 2.24
C PHE A 63 -5.59 -4.94 1.17
N GLU A 64 -5.11 -3.77 1.56
CA GLU A 64 -4.28 -2.94 0.71
C GLU A 64 -2.82 -3.13 1.04
N ARG A 65 -1.98 -2.99 0.02
CA ARG A 65 -0.55 -2.99 0.20
C ARG A 65 0.11 -1.88 -0.59
N THR A 66 0.72 -0.95 0.14
CA THR A 66 1.41 0.20 -0.43
C THR A 66 2.92 -0.05 -0.41
N LEU A 67 3.55 0.03 -1.58
CA LEU A 67 4.99 -0.06 -1.73
C LEU A 67 5.53 1.25 -2.29
N VAL A 68 6.18 2.04 -1.43
CA VAL A 68 6.89 3.28 -1.80
C VAL A 68 8.39 3.02 -1.76
N ILE A 69 9.06 3.25 -2.88
CA ILE A 69 10.51 3.10 -3.02
C ILE A 69 11.09 4.47 -3.38
N ALA A 70 11.90 5.03 -2.49
CA ALA A 70 12.66 6.25 -2.73
C ALA A 70 14.15 5.87 -2.84
N ASP A 71 14.72 6.00 -4.04
CA ASP A 71 16.12 5.65 -4.29
C ASP A 71 17.08 6.75 -3.76
N LYS A 72 18.39 6.54 -3.91
CA LYS A 72 19.41 7.42 -3.36
C LYS A 72 19.22 8.87 -3.78
N ASP A 73 19.37 9.79 -2.83
CA ASP A 73 19.25 11.24 -3.03
C ASP A 73 17.89 11.69 -3.59
N SER A 74 16.85 10.84 -3.49
CA SER A 74 15.48 11.16 -3.88
C SER A 74 14.64 11.68 -2.72
N TYR A 75 13.47 12.27 -3.03
CA TYR A 75 12.53 12.77 -2.02
C TYR A 75 11.09 12.61 -2.49
N VAL A 76 10.20 12.23 -1.56
CA VAL A 76 8.75 12.20 -1.76
C VAL A 76 8.04 12.45 -0.43
N SER A 77 6.95 13.23 -0.50
CA SER A 77 5.94 13.33 0.57
C SER A 77 4.77 12.46 0.13
N TYR A 78 4.41 11.45 0.95
CA TYR A 78 3.32 10.52 0.67
C TYR A 78 2.31 10.59 1.81
N LEU A 79 1.06 10.92 1.48
CA LEU A 79 -0.07 10.98 2.40
C LEU A 79 -1.06 9.89 2.02
N GLU A 80 -1.35 9.00 2.95
CA GLU A 80 -2.38 7.98 2.77
C GLU A 80 -3.54 8.27 3.72
N GLY A 81 -4.75 8.24 3.17
CA GLY A 81 -5.97 8.37 3.93
C GLY A 81 -6.98 7.31 3.52
N CYS A 82 -7.75 6.82 4.49
CA CYS A 82 -8.91 5.98 4.22
C CYS A 82 -10.15 6.61 4.82
N THR A 83 -11.31 6.37 4.20
CA THR A 83 -12.60 6.74 4.80
C THR A 83 -13.63 5.64 4.53
N ALA A 84 -14.24 5.19 5.61
CA ALA A 84 -15.25 4.15 5.61
C ALA A 84 -16.54 4.67 6.28
N PRO A 85 -17.72 4.43 5.72
CA PRO A 85 -18.98 4.67 6.43
C PRO A 85 -19.09 3.70 7.63
N MET A 86 -19.36 4.22 8.83
CA MET A 86 -19.68 3.39 9.99
C MET A 86 -20.97 2.61 9.73
N ARG A 87 -20.91 1.28 9.85
CA ARG A 87 -22.05 0.36 9.77
C ARG A 87 -22.04 -0.55 11.00
N ASP A 88 -23.18 -1.14 11.33
CA ASP A 88 -23.34 -2.05 12.49
C ASP A 88 -22.63 -3.42 12.30
N GLU A 89 -22.13 -3.71 11.10
CA GLU A 89 -21.34 -4.91 10.79
C GLU A 89 -19.83 -4.68 11.03
N HIS A 90 -19.11 -5.76 11.40
CA HIS A 90 -17.67 -5.71 11.64
C HIS A 90 -16.92 -5.46 10.32
N ASN A 91 -16.31 -4.28 10.17
CA ASN A 91 -15.44 -3.96 9.03
C ASN A 91 -13.98 -4.16 9.43
N PHE A 92 -13.22 -4.92 8.64
CA PHE A 92 -11.80 -5.17 8.88
C PHE A 92 -10.95 -4.38 7.88
N MET A 93 -10.01 -3.60 8.42
CA MET A 93 -9.12 -2.71 7.68
C MET A 93 -7.67 -3.00 8.09
N GLN A 94 -6.81 -3.29 7.13
CA GLN A 94 -5.39 -3.46 7.37
C GLN A 94 -4.55 -2.82 6.25
N GLN A 95 -3.73 -1.84 6.61
CA GLN A 95 -2.75 -1.21 5.74
C GLN A 95 -1.35 -1.75 6.05
N LEU A 96 -0.61 -2.10 4.99
CA LEU A 96 0.78 -2.59 5.04
C LEU A 96 1.66 -1.85 4.02
#